data_AF-A0A4U5J9L2-F1
#
_entry.id   AF-A0A4U5J9L2-F1
#
_cell.length_a   1.000
_cell.length_b   1.000
_cell.length_c   1.000
_cell.angle_alpha   90.00
_cell.angle_beta   90.00
_cell.angle_gamma   90.00
#
_symmetry.space_group_name_H-M   'P 1'
#
loop_
_entity.id
_entity.type
_entity.pdbx_description
1 polymer ?
#
loop_
_entity_poly.entity_id
_entity_poly.type
_entity_poly.pdbx_seq_one_letter_code
_entity_poly.pdbx_strand_id
1 'polypeptide(L)'
;MNRQDRRAISREYFSRERLAEHHFRSFNNFLEHGMQRVVDEKESIETDIGDKEGQEPVRVDLSNVRVVTPRVREADGSEELLYPQEARLRNITYSAPVFMEMSIVRGGEEEEEHVVDQAETKVGRMPIMVGSNKCNIADFTREELIEIGEDPADPGGYFIVNGSERVLMTSEDLAPNKILAEYDTKYGDEIQIAKTFSQRRGYRALVLCERNRSGILEVSFPSVSGSINFVTLVRALGLESDEEIVHRVSDDPEIVKFMLENLEAAEVGSTAEAIETLGQRVAAGQGKNYQLKRANYVIDRYLLPHLHEEGIEDEEVRMNKAVYLCRMAEACFELALGRRESDDKDHYANKRLKVSGDLMKDLFRTALNKLSRDVKYQLERANMRNRQLSVSTVVRSDVLTERLEHPIATGNWVGGRSGVSQLVDRTDYMGVLSHLRRLRSPLSRSQPHFEARDLHATQWGRICPSETPEGPNCGLVKNFAQAMELSQNVTDERELKRELASMGVEGIPGIETVEAHTADD
;
A
#
# COMPACT_ATOMS: atom_id res chain seq x y z
N MET A 1 -16.82 26.48 29.39
CA MET A 1 -17.58 26.77 28.14
C MET A 1 -19.06 26.55 28.33
N ASN A 2 -19.89 27.57 28.09
CA ASN A 2 -21.34 27.42 28.14
C ASN A 2 -21.84 26.59 26.93
N ARG A 3 -23.08 26.10 26.98
CA ARG A 3 -23.71 25.33 25.90
C ARG A 3 -23.81 26.12 24.59
N GLN A 4 -23.97 27.44 24.68
CA GLN A 4 -24.02 28.31 23.50
C GLN A 4 -22.67 28.35 22.77
N ASP A 5 -21.58 28.57 23.50
CA ASP A 5 -20.22 28.53 22.95
C ASP A 5 -19.94 27.18 22.27
N ARG A 6 -20.33 26.07 22.92
CA ARG A 6 -20.13 24.72 22.37
C ARG A 6 -20.92 24.49 21.09
N ARG A 7 -22.13 25.06 20.99
CA ARG A 7 -22.93 25.02 19.77
C ARG A 7 -22.33 25.87 18.66
N ALA A 8 -21.72 27.01 18.98
CA ALA A 8 -21.03 27.83 17.99
C ALA A 8 -19.84 27.05 17.39
N ILE A 9 -18.97 26.48 18.24
CA ILE A 9 -17.86 25.63 17.77
C ILE A 9 -18.38 24.43 16.97
N SER A 10 -19.42 23.76 17.47
CA SER A 10 -20.00 22.60 16.78
C SER A 10 -20.58 22.94 15.41
N ARG A 11 -21.21 24.11 15.24
CA ARG A 11 -21.72 24.56 13.93
C ARG A 11 -20.60 24.83 12.94
N GLU A 12 -19.50 25.42 13.42
CA GLU A 12 -18.32 25.67 12.59
C GLU A 12 -17.64 24.35 12.18
N TYR A 13 -17.54 23.41 13.12
CA TYR A 13 -16.92 22.11 12.87
C TYR A 13 -17.77 21.22 11.95
N PHE A 14 -19.10 21.22 12.05
CA PHE A 14 -19.99 20.39 11.21
C PHE A 14 -20.44 21.13 9.95
N SER A 15 -19.53 21.88 9.32
CA SER A 15 -19.80 22.47 8.01
C SER A 15 -20.09 21.40 6.97
N ARG A 16 -20.84 21.77 5.93
CA ARG A 16 -21.25 20.84 4.87
C ARG A 16 -20.08 20.21 4.13
N GLU A 17 -18.99 20.97 3.99
CA GLU A 17 -17.75 20.54 3.35
C GLU A 17 -17.11 19.35 4.05
N ARG A 18 -17.38 19.17 5.37
CA ARG A 18 -16.75 18.14 6.22
C ARG A 18 -17.47 16.78 6.20
N LEU A 19 -18.56 16.61 5.46
CA LEU A 19 -19.37 15.37 5.48
C LEU A 19 -18.73 14.18 4.74
N ALA A 20 -18.15 14.44 3.56
CA ALA A 20 -17.44 13.46 2.74
C ALA A 20 -15.97 13.86 2.52
N GLU A 21 -15.47 14.74 3.38
CA GLU A 21 -14.16 15.36 3.24
C GLU A 21 -13.00 14.37 3.23
N HIS A 22 -13.10 13.28 3.99
CA HIS A 22 -12.09 12.22 3.96
C HIS A 22 -11.94 11.60 2.57
N HIS A 23 -13.04 11.51 1.81
CA HIS A 23 -12.98 11.03 0.43
C HIS A 23 -12.34 12.06 -0.50
N PHE A 24 -12.71 13.32 -0.37
CA PHE A 24 -12.18 14.41 -1.18
C PHE A 24 -10.70 14.64 -0.95
N ARG A 25 -10.28 14.88 0.30
CA ARG A 25 -8.88 15.10 0.67
C ARG A 25 -8.00 13.95 0.22
N SER A 26 -8.44 12.71 0.45
CA SER A 26 -7.69 11.52 0.06
C SER A 26 -7.57 11.39 -1.47
N PHE A 27 -8.67 11.58 -2.20
CA PHE A 27 -8.66 11.44 -3.65
C PHE A 27 -7.90 12.57 -4.35
N ASN A 28 -8.01 13.80 -3.87
CA ASN A 28 -7.24 14.95 -4.37
C ASN A 28 -5.73 14.71 -4.15
N ASN A 29 -5.32 14.30 -2.95
CA ASN A 29 -3.93 13.96 -2.69
C ASN A 29 -3.44 12.80 -3.57
N PHE A 30 -4.30 11.82 -3.86
CA PHE A 30 -3.97 10.76 -4.82
C PHE A 30 -3.70 11.32 -6.23
N LEU A 31 -4.54 12.22 -6.74
CA LEU A 31 -4.36 12.82 -8.07
C LEU A 31 -3.13 13.72 -8.14
N GLU A 32 -2.86 14.50 -7.09
CA GLU A 32 -1.77 15.48 -7.05
C GLU A 32 -0.39 14.85 -6.81
N HIS A 33 -0.29 13.94 -5.83
CA HIS A 33 0.99 13.34 -5.43
C HIS A 33 1.00 11.83 -5.56
N GLY A 34 -0.12 11.17 -5.27
CA GLY A 34 -0.20 9.71 -5.21
C GLY A 34 0.07 9.01 -6.55
N MET A 35 -0.40 9.57 -7.66
CA MET A 35 -0.16 9.06 -9.01
C MET A 35 1.30 9.17 -9.40
N GLN A 36 1.91 10.35 -9.21
CA GLN A 36 3.32 10.58 -9.51
C GLN A 36 4.21 9.63 -8.70
N ARG A 37 3.97 9.50 -7.39
CA ARG A 37 4.69 8.53 -6.55
C ARG A 37 4.62 7.10 -7.10
N VAL A 38 3.49 6.67 -7.67
CA VAL A 38 3.38 5.30 -8.24
C VAL A 38 4.16 5.16 -9.55
N VAL A 39 4.25 6.23 -10.34
CA VAL A 39 5.07 6.26 -11.57
C VAL A 39 6.55 6.28 -11.19
N ASP A 40 6.95 7.12 -10.24
CA ASP A 40 8.32 7.19 -9.71
C ASP A 40 8.73 5.84 -9.09
N GLU A 41 7.83 5.15 -8.36
CA GLU A 41 8.11 3.82 -7.80
C GLU A 41 8.47 2.76 -8.89
N LYS A 42 8.03 2.98 -10.14
CA LYS A 42 8.23 2.07 -11.27
C LYS A 42 9.47 2.42 -12.10
N GLU A 43 9.84 3.70 -12.18
CA GLU A 43 10.97 4.30 -12.91
C GLU A 43 11.00 3.98 -14.41
N SER A 44 11.27 2.73 -14.76
CA SER A 44 11.46 2.29 -16.14
C SER A 44 10.79 0.94 -16.45
N ILE A 45 10.65 0.68 -17.74
CA ILE A 45 10.16 -0.57 -18.30
C ILE A 45 11.29 -1.18 -19.12
N GLU A 46 11.97 -2.15 -18.53
CA GLU A 46 13.01 -2.93 -19.21
C GLU A 46 12.39 -3.93 -20.21
N THR A 47 13.01 -4.06 -21.37
CA THR A 47 12.61 -5.02 -22.42
C THR A 47 13.65 -6.11 -22.59
N ASP A 48 13.24 -7.28 -23.09
CA ASP A 48 14.15 -8.41 -23.32
C ASP A 48 14.83 -8.34 -24.71
N ILE A 49 14.88 -7.15 -25.31
CA ILE A 49 15.43 -6.94 -26.66
C ILE A 49 16.95 -7.12 -26.66
N GLY A 50 17.64 -6.61 -25.63
CA GLY A 50 19.09 -6.67 -25.48
C GLY A 50 19.64 -8.06 -25.17
N ASP A 51 18.79 -9.01 -24.73
CA ASP A 51 19.21 -10.38 -24.40
C ASP A 51 19.61 -11.21 -25.63
N LYS A 52 19.38 -10.69 -26.85
CA LYS A 52 19.70 -11.36 -28.10
C LYS A 52 21.01 -10.82 -28.67
N GLU A 53 21.91 -11.72 -29.06
CA GLU A 53 23.19 -11.36 -29.70
C GLU A 53 23.00 -10.36 -30.84
N GLY A 54 23.64 -9.19 -30.73
CA GLY A 54 23.65 -8.13 -31.73
C GLY A 54 22.45 -7.17 -31.72
N GLN A 55 21.66 -7.14 -30.64
CA GLN A 55 20.60 -6.13 -30.44
C GLN A 55 20.92 -5.24 -29.23
N GLU A 56 20.81 -3.92 -29.44
CA GLU A 56 20.96 -2.95 -28.35
C GLU A 56 19.80 -3.07 -27.36
N PRO A 57 20.06 -2.96 -26.05
CA PRO A 57 19.01 -2.94 -25.05
C PRO A 57 18.11 -1.72 -25.25
N VAL A 58 16.81 -1.91 -25.00
CA VAL A 58 15.80 -0.86 -25.09
C VAL A 58 15.05 -0.81 -23.77
N ARG A 59 14.91 0.40 -23.21
CA ARG A 59 14.05 0.65 -22.04
C ARG A 59 13.10 1.81 -22.31
N VAL A 60 12.02 1.87 -21.54
CA VAL A 60 11.12 3.02 -21.52
C VAL A 60 11.17 3.67 -20.16
N ASP A 61 11.61 4.90 -20.12
CA ASP A 61 11.63 5.70 -18.89
C ASP A 61 10.29 6.40 -18.75
N LEU A 62 9.68 6.30 -17.57
CA LEU A 62 8.42 6.93 -17.21
C LEU A 62 8.72 8.20 -16.43
N SER A 63 8.15 9.33 -16.84
CA SER A 63 8.40 10.62 -16.20
C SER A 63 7.12 11.17 -15.56
N ASN A 64 6.65 12.34 -16.01
CA ASN A 64 5.52 13.00 -15.39
C ASN A 64 4.19 12.37 -15.80
N VAL A 65 3.28 12.24 -14.85
CA VAL A 65 1.89 11.86 -15.10
C VAL A 65 0.95 12.98 -14.66
N ARG A 66 -0.03 13.30 -15.52
CA ARG A 66 -1.06 14.29 -15.18
C ARG A 66 -2.44 13.87 -15.64
N VAL A 67 -3.43 14.28 -14.86
CA VAL A 67 -4.85 14.10 -15.16
C VAL A 67 -5.46 15.46 -15.45
N VAL A 68 -6.16 15.55 -16.58
CA VAL A 68 -6.92 16.76 -16.96
C VAL A 68 -8.32 16.70 -16.35
N THR A 69 -9.28 17.41 -16.92
CA THR A 69 -10.68 17.38 -16.48
C THR A 69 -11.54 16.40 -17.31
N PRO A 70 -12.70 15.98 -16.77
CA PRO A 70 -13.61 15.07 -17.47
C PRO A 70 -14.05 15.59 -18.84
N ARG A 71 -13.89 14.73 -19.84
CA ARG A 71 -14.15 15.04 -21.25
C ARG A 71 -14.71 13.84 -21.99
N VAL A 72 -15.71 14.04 -22.83
CA VAL A 72 -16.29 13.01 -23.69
C VAL A 72 -15.84 13.24 -25.13
N ARG A 73 -15.58 12.16 -25.86
CA ARG A 73 -15.31 12.22 -27.29
C ARG A 73 -16.59 11.84 -28.03
N GLU A 74 -17.12 12.77 -28.82
CA GLU A 74 -18.33 12.57 -29.59
C GLU A 74 -18.05 11.74 -30.86
N ALA A 75 -19.12 11.26 -31.51
CA ALA A 75 -19.03 10.40 -32.69
C ALA A 75 -18.35 11.10 -33.88
N ASP A 76 -18.41 12.43 -33.96
CA ASP A 76 -17.72 13.26 -34.94
C ASP A 76 -16.22 13.43 -34.64
N GLY A 77 -15.77 12.95 -33.48
CA GLY A 77 -14.39 13.01 -33.03
C GLY A 77 -14.04 14.24 -32.21
N SER A 78 -14.98 15.17 -31.99
CA SER A 78 -14.78 16.34 -31.10
C SER A 78 -14.67 15.91 -29.64
N GLU A 79 -13.92 16.67 -28.83
CA GLU A 79 -13.83 16.45 -27.38
C GLU A 79 -14.49 17.63 -26.64
N GLU A 80 -15.56 17.34 -25.90
CA GLU A 80 -16.31 18.31 -25.10
C GLU A 80 -16.10 18.05 -23.60
N LEU A 81 -16.35 19.08 -22.78
CA LEU A 81 -16.43 18.90 -21.34
C LEU A 81 -17.61 17.99 -21.02
N LEU A 82 -17.39 17.02 -20.15
CA LEU A 82 -18.44 16.12 -19.70
C LEU A 82 -18.92 16.59 -18.34
N TYR A 83 -20.24 16.76 -18.14
CA TYR A 83 -20.80 17.06 -16.83
C TYR A 83 -21.36 15.79 -16.13
N PRO A 84 -21.43 15.76 -14.78
CA PRO A 84 -21.91 14.57 -14.07
C PRO A 84 -23.35 14.16 -14.45
N GLN A 85 -24.25 15.12 -14.65
CA GLN A 85 -25.63 14.86 -15.09
C GLN A 85 -25.67 14.15 -16.45
N GLU A 86 -24.88 14.63 -17.42
CA GLU A 86 -24.78 14.03 -18.76
C GLU A 86 -24.24 12.60 -18.68
N ALA A 87 -23.23 12.38 -17.83
CA ALA A 87 -22.66 11.05 -17.65
C ALA A 87 -23.69 10.04 -17.14
N ARG A 88 -24.56 10.46 -16.21
CA ARG A 88 -25.69 9.66 -15.71
C ARG A 88 -26.70 9.37 -16.81
N LEU A 89 -27.18 10.40 -17.51
CA LEU A 89 -28.24 10.27 -18.52
C LEU A 89 -27.81 9.45 -19.76
N ARG A 90 -26.55 9.58 -20.17
CA ARG A 90 -26.00 8.91 -21.36
C ARG A 90 -25.43 7.52 -21.08
N ASN A 91 -25.47 7.03 -19.84
CA ASN A 91 -24.85 5.77 -19.41
C ASN A 91 -23.35 5.68 -19.72
N ILE A 92 -22.62 6.79 -19.58
CA ILE A 92 -21.17 6.85 -19.80
C ILE A 92 -20.42 7.04 -18.48
N THR A 93 -19.11 6.79 -18.50
CA THR A 93 -18.25 6.98 -17.34
C THR A 93 -17.76 8.42 -17.26
N TYR A 94 -17.93 9.04 -16.08
CA TYR A 94 -17.37 10.36 -15.78
C TYR A 94 -15.87 10.25 -15.50
N SER A 95 -15.08 10.32 -16.56
CA SER A 95 -13.62 10.15 -16.52
C SER A 95 -12.88 11.26 -17.26
N ALA A 96 -11.62 11.47 -16.88
CA ALA A 96 -10.70 12.44 -17.49
C ALA A 96 -9.54 11.72 -18.19
N PRO A 97 -9.05 12.22 -19.34
CA PRO A 97 -7.81 11.74 -19.94
C PRO A 97 -6.60 11.81 -19.00
N VAL A 98 -5.77 10.77 -19.03
CA VAL A 98 -4.48 10.69 -18.33
C VAL A 98 -3.38 10.78 -19.37
N PHE A 99 -2.46 11.72 -19.17
CA PHE A 99 -1.27 11.89 -19.99
C PHE A 99 -0.04 11.49 -19.18
N MET A 100 0.91 10.83 -19.84
CA MET A 100 2.19 10.49 -19.24
C MET A 100 3.30 10.74 -20.25
N GLU A 101 4.38 11.33 -19.78
CA GLU A 101 5.62 11.48 -20.52
C GLU A 101 6.39 10.16 -20.47
N MET A 102 6.76 9.65 -21.65
CA MET A 102 7.59 8.47 -21.79
C MET A 102 8.74 8.75 -22.75
N SER A 103 9.89 8.18 -22.45
CA SER A 103 11.09 8.24 -23.31
C SER A 103 11.54 6.82 -23.64
N ILE A 104 11.64 6.49 -24.92
CA ILE A 104 12.25 5.25 -25.38
C ILE A 104 13.75 5.49 -25.47
N VAL A 105 14.51 4.82 -24.61
CA VAL A 105 15.97 4.88 -24.58
C VAL A 105 16.50 3.59 -25.19
N ARG A 106 17.49 3.73 -26.07
CA ARG A 106 18.22 2.61 -26.66
C ARG A 106 19.71 2.76 -26.34
N GLY A 107 20.37 1.65 -26.09
CA GLY A 107 21.76 1.62 -25.61
C GLY A 107 21.83 1.31 -24.11
N GLY A 108 22.98 0.78 -23.69
CA GLY A 108 23.23 0.27 -22.34
C GLY A 108 24.26 -0.86 -22.33
N GLU A 109 24.91 -1.03 -21.17
CA GLU A 109 26.04 -1.94 -20.85
C GLU A 109 27.40 -1.63 -21.51
N GLU A 110 27.49 -1.36 -22.83
CA GLU A 110 28.78 -1.02 -23.51
C GLU A 110 28.69 0.16 -24.52
N GLU A 111 27.50 0.64 -24.86
CA GLU A 111 27.26 1.73 -25.83
C GLU A 111 26.56 2.95 -25.21
N GLU A 112 26.71 4.14 -25.81
CA GLU A 112 26.09 5.38 -25.34
C GLU A 112 24.54 5.32 -25.42
N GLU A 113 23.89 5.59 -24.28
CA GLU A 113 22.43 5.71 -24.23
C GLU A 113 21.98 6.90 -25.07
N HIS A 114 21.04 6.66 -25.98
CA HIS A 114 20.40 7.71 -26.75
C HIS A 114 18.87 7.57 -26.74
N VAL A 115 18.20 8.72 -26.66
CA VAL A 115 16.74 8.79 -26.68
C VAL A 115 16.26 8.65 -28.12
N VAL A 116 15.51 7.59 -28.40
CA VAL A 116 14.94 7.30 -29.73
C VAL A 116 13.69 8.15 -29.98
N ASP A 117 12.82 8.23 -28.98
CA ASP A 117 11.57 8.97 -29.03
C ASP A 117 11.18 9.43 -27.63
N GLN A 118 10.70 10.65 -27.51
CA GLN A 118 10.18 11.20 -26.26
C GLN A 118 8.87 11.90 -26.57
N ALA A 119 7.78 11.46 -25.95
CA ALA A 119 6.46 12.00 -26.20
C ALA A 119 5.57 11.95 -24.96
N GLU A 120 4.79 13.01 -24.77
CA GLU A 120 3.63 12.97 -23.89
C GLU A 120 2.48 12.26 -24.64
N THR A 121 2.05 11.13 -24.10
CA THR A 121 0.99 10.31 -24.73
C THR A 121 -0.17 10.11 -23.78
N LYS A 122 -1.40 10.07 -24.33
CA LYS A 122 -2.61 9.68 -23.59
C LYS A 122 -2.54 8.20 -23.24
N VAL A 123 -2.32 7.88 -21.98
CA VAL A 123 -2.15 6.49 -21.49
C VAL A 123 -3.44 5.83 -21.04
N GLY A 124 -4.51 6.61 -20.89
CA GLY A 124 -5.84 6.09 -20.54
C GLY A 124 -6.77 7.17 -20.01
N ARG A 125 -7.77 6.74 -19.25
CA ARG A 125 -8.75 7.63 -18.61
C ARG A 125 -8.91 7.27 -17.13
N MET A 126 -8.98 8.29 -16.29
CA MET A 126 -9.15 8.19 -14.84
C MET A 126 -10.59 8.58 -14.48
N PRO A 127 -11.37 7.70 -13.83
CA PRO A 127 -12.65 8.07 -13.25
C PRO A 127 -12.46 9.19 -12.21
N ILE A 128 -13.23 10.27 -12.33
CA ILE A 128 -13.13 11.44 -11.47
C ILE A 128 -14.26 11.41 -10.44
N MET A 129 -13.92 11.70 -9.18
CA MET A 129 -14.91 11.80 -8.11
C MET A 129 -15.71 13.10 -8.25
N VAL A 130 -17.04 13.01 -8.17
CA VAL A 130 -17.94 14.16 -8.20
C VAL A 130 -17.67 15.04 -6.97
N GLY A 131 -17.36 16.32 -7.18
CA GLY A 131 -16.98 17.28 -6.13
C GLY A 131 -15.48 17.33 -5.78
N SER A 132 -14.63 16.50 -6.41
CA SER A 132 -13.16 16.61 -6.25
C SER A 132 -12.57 17.78 -7.05
N ASN A 133 -11.31 18.15 -6.81
CA ASN A 133 -10.64 19.30 -7.45
C ASN A 133 -10.58 19.22 -8.99
N LYS A 134 -10.62 18.00 -9.56
CA LYS A 134 -10.63 17.78 -11.02
C LYS A 134 -12.03 17.65 -11.60
N CYS A 135 -13.07 17.76 -10.78
CA CYS A 135 -14.45 17.73 -11.23
C CYS A 135 -14.80 19.04 -11.96
N ASN A 136 -15.52 18.97 -13.08
CA ASN A 136 -15.92 20.16 -13.83
C ASN A 136 -16.88 21.09 -13.06
N ILE A 137 -17.49 20.61 -11.97
CA ILE A 137 -18.43 21.37 -11.14
C ILE A 137 -17.85 21.78 -9.78
N ALA A 138 -16.54 21.60 -9.56
CA ALA A 138 -15.91 21.81 -8.24
C ALA A 138 -16.06 23.25 -7.73
N ASP A 139 -15.87 24.22 -8.63
CA ASP A 139 -15.88 25.65 -8.33
C ASP A 139 -17.21 26.33 -8.70
N PHE A 140 -18.26 25.55 -8.99
CA PHE A 140 -19.54 26.10 -9.41
C PHE A 140 -20.30 26.70 -8.23
N THR A 141 -20.88 27.86 -8.48
CA THR A 141 -21.85 28.50 -7.58
C THR A 141 -23.15 27.70 -7.51
N ARG A 142 -23.97 28.01 -6.50
CA ARG A 142 -25.28 27.37 -6.33
C ARG A 142 -26.16 27.56 -7.57
N GLU A 143 -26.11 28.74 -8.17
CA GLU A 143 -26.89 29.10 -9.35
C GLU A 143 -26.43 28.31 -10.58
N GLU A 144 -25.12 28.23 -10.82
CA GLU A 144 -24.54 27.47 -11.94
C GLU A 144 -24.86 25.97 -11.84
N LEU A 145 -24.82 25.39 -10.62
CA LEU A 145 -25.24 24.00 -10.39
C LEU A 145 -26.69 23.75 -10.81
N ILE A 146 -27.60 24.68 -10.47
CA ILE A 146 -29.02 24.58 -10.85
C ILE A 146 -29.19 24.68 -12.36
N GLU A 147 -28.43 25.57 -13.02
CA GLU A 147 -28.50 25.76 -14.48
C GLU A 147 -28.10 24.50 -15.25
N ILE A 148 -27.09 23.78 -14.79
CA ILE A 148 -26.68 22.49 -15.36
C ILE A 148 -27.50 21.30 -14.85
N GLY A 149 -28.53 21.54 -14.03
CA GLY A 149 -29.45 20.52 -13.54
C GLY A 149 -28.89 19.60 -12.45
N GLU A 150 -27.87 20.05 -11.72
CA GLU A 150 -27.38 19.42 -10.49
C GLU A 150 -28.07 20.01 -9.25
N ASP A 151 -28.21 19.22 -8.18
CA ASP A 151 -28.73 19.72 -6.90
C ASP A 151 -27.58 20.33 -6.09
N PRO A 152 -27.63 21.62 -5.75
CA PRO A 152 -26.63 22.24 -4.91
C PRO A 152 -26.53 21.63 -3.53
N ALA A 153 -27.47 20.79 -3.06
CA ALA A 153 -27.44 20.07 -1.79
C ALA A 153 -26.72 18.70 -1.83
N ASP A 154 -26.36 18.21 -3.02
CA ASP A 154 -25.65 16.94 -3.18
C ASP A 154 -24.26 17.00 -2.50
N PRO A 155 -23.86 15.97 -1.73
CA PRO A 155 -22.58 15.97 -1.02
C PRO A 155 -21.38 15.58 -1.89
N GLY A 156 -21.59 15.04 -3.11
CA GLY A 156 -20.53 14.44 -3.92
C GLY A 156 -19.87 13.23 -3.26
N GLY A 157 -18.61 12.95 -3.60
CA GLY A 157 -17.81 11.90 -2.94
C GLY A 157 -17.98 10.50 -3.54
N TYR A 158 -18.64 10.40 -4.70
CA TYR A 158 -18.85 9.16 -5.45
C TYR A 158 -18.37 9.29 -6.90
N PHE A 159 -18.32 8.17 -7.61
CA PHE A 159 -17.94 8.06 -9.02
C PHE A 159 -19.16 7.74 -9.88
N ILE A 160 -19.16 8.14 -11.15
CA ILE A 160 -20.19 7.73 -12.12
C ILE A 160 -19.50 6.85 -13.15
N VAL A 161 -19.87 5.57 -13.20
CA VAL A 161 -19.31 4.58 -14.13
C VAL A 161 -20.47 3.91 -14.87
N ASN A 162 -20.44 3.98 -16.20
CA ASN A 162 -21.53 3.50 -17.07
C ASN A 162 -22.91 4.04 -16.62
N GLY A 163 -22.99 5.34 -16.30
CA GLY A 163 -24.20 6.01 -15.78
C GLY A 163 -24.58 5.69 -14.34
N SER A 164 -24.02 4.63 -13.74
CA SER A 164 -24.33 4.24 -12.37
C SER A 164 -23.44 4.98 -11.37
N GLU A 165 -24.05 5.53 -10.33
CA GLU A 165 -23.33 6.15 -9.21
C GLU A 165 -22.76 5.09 -8.27
N ARG A 166 -21.48 5.20 -7.96
CA ARG A 166 -20.74 4.23 -7.15
C ARG A 166 -19.87 4.90 -6.10
N VAL A 167 -20.04 4.49 -4.86
CA VAL A 167 -19.21 4.92 -3.73
C VAL A 167 -18.13 3.89 -3.45
N LEU A 168 -16.92 4.36 -3.10
CA LEU A 168 -15.85 3.51 -2.60
C LEU A 168 -15.93 3.43 -1.08
N MET A 169 -16.17 2.23 -0.57
CA MET A 169 -16.27 1.96 0.85
C MET A 169 -14.90 2.05 1.51
N THR A 170 -14.82 2.82 2.60
CA THR A 170 -13.59 2.85 3.42
C THR A 170 -13.38 1.47 4.04
N SER A 171 -12.18 0.92 3.88
CA SER A 171 -11.83 -0.42 4.38
C SER A 171 -11.01 -0.33 5.66
N GLU A 172 -11.39 -1.06 6.70
CA GLU A 172 -10.64 -1.18 7.95
C GLU A 172 -9.64 -2.35 7.84
N ASP A 173 -8.35 -2.05 7.75
CA ASP A 173 -7.28 -3.05 7.76
C ASP A 173 -6.57 -3.05 9.13
N LEU A 174 -5.87 -4.14 9.46
CA LEU A 174 -4.83 -4.12 10.49
C LEU A 174 -3.69 -3.18 10.05
N ALA A 175 -3.13 -2.43 10.99
CA ALA A 175 -2.01 -1.54 10.74
C ALA A 175 -0.83 -2.35 10.18
N PRO A 176 -0.32 -2.00 8.98
CA PRO A 176 0.86 -2.65 8.42
C PRO A 176 2.13 -2.18 9.16
N ASN A 177 3.24 -2.89 8.95
CA ASN A 177 4.58 -2.52 9.40
C ASN A 177 4.70 -2.35 10.93
N LYS A 178 3.88 -3.09 11.69
CA LYS A 178 3.89 -3.14 13.15
C LYS A 178 4.03 -4.58 13.62
N ILE A 179 4.84 -4.78 14.66
CA ILE A 179 4.97 -6.06 15.38
C ILE A 179 3.76 -6.22 16.28
N LEU A 180 3.05 -7.33 16.14
CA LEU A 180 1.95 -7.75 17.01
C LEU A 180 2.31 -9.09 17.64
N ALA A 181 2.42 -9.14 18.96
CA ALA A 181 2.66 -10.35 19.73
C ALA A 181 1.33 -10.96 20.16
N GLU A 182 1.13 -12.26 19.92
CA GLU A 182 -0.08 -12.98 20.31
C GLU A 182 0.21 -14.44 20.66
N TYR A 183 -0.72 -15.04 21.39
CA TYR A 183 -0.77 -16.49 21.55
C TYR A 183 -1.54 -17.10 20.37
N ASP A 184 -1.04 -18.21 19.84
CA ASP A 184 -1.71 -19.04 18.86
C ASP A 184 -1.77 -20.48 19.35
N THR A 185 -2.72 -21.27 18.86
CA THR A 185 -2.87 -22.67 19.26
C THR A 185 -2.48 -23.58 18.10
N LYS A 186 -1.34 -24.27 18.24
CA LYS A 186 -0.88 -25.28 17.27
C LYS A 186 -0.83 -26.67 17.90
N TYR A 187 -1.56 -27.60 17.29
CA TYR A 187 -1.65 -29.01 17.74
C TYR A 187 -2.05 -29.14 19.22
N GLY A 188 -2.93 -28.26 19.70
CA GLY A 188 -3.45 -28.26 21.07
C GLY A 188 -2.61 -27.52 22.10
N ASP A 189 -1.42 -27.04 21.74
CA ASP A 189 -0.55 -26.28 22.64
C ASP A 189 -0.55 -24.79 22.26
N GLU A 190 -0.46 -23.94 23.28
CA GLU A 190 -0.33 -22.50 23.14
C GLU A 190 1.12 -22.13 22.84
N ILE A 191 1.33 -21.44 21.72
CA ILE A 191 2.64 -20.96 21.27
C ILE A 191 2.64 -19.44 21.18
N GLN A 192 3.80 -18.84 21.41
CA GLN A 192 4.00 -17.40 21.32
C GLN A 192 4.43 -17.02 19.91
N ILE A 193 3.74 -16.05 19.30
CA ILE A 193 4.02 -15.59 17.94
C ILE A 193 4.11 -14.07 17.92
N ALA A 194 5.15 -13.56 17.27
CA ALA A 194 5.24 -12.17 16.83
C ALA A 194 5.01 -12.13 15.31
N LYS A 195 4.01 -11.39 14.87
CA LYS A 195 3.68 -11.22 13.45
C LYS A 195 3.86 -9.78 13.00
N THR A 196 4.30 -9.62 11.75
CA THR A 196 4.35 -8.32 11.07
C THR A 196 3.78 -8.46 9.67
N PHE A 197 2.78 -7.64 9.34
CA PHE A 197 2.34 -7.45 7.96
C PHE A 197 3.17 -6.38 7.29
N SER A 198 4.29 -6.77 6.70
CA SER A 198 5.18 -5.87 5.98
C SER A 198 4.59 -5.48 4.63
N GLN A 199 4.27 -4.20 4.44
CA GLN A 199 3.69 -3.66 3.22
C GLN A 199 4.61 -2.59 2.60
N ARG A 200 4.97 -2.76 1.32
CA ARG A 200 5.69 -1.76 0.50
C ARG A 200 5.22 -1.84 -0.95
N ARG A 201 5.05 -0.69 -1.62
CA ARG A 201 4.69 -0.59 -3.06
C ARG A 201 3.53 -1.52 -3.46
N GLY A 202 2.50 -1.63 -2.61
CA GLY A 202 1.33 -2.50 -2.85
C GLY A 202 1.57 -4.00 -2.65
N TYR A 203 2.81 -4.45 -2.45
CA TYR A 203 3.12 -5.81 -2.03
C TYR A 203 2.97 -5.93 -0.50
N ARG A 204 2.38 -7.04 -0.03
CA ARG A 204 2.17 -7.34 1.39
C ARG A 204 2.70 -8.73 1.70
N ALA A 205 3.67 -8.80 2.61
CA ALA A 205 4.25 -10.04 3.12
C ALA A 205 3.88 -10.22 4.60
N LEU A 206 3.46 -11.42 4.97
CA LEU A 206 3.28 -11.81 6.37
C LEU A 206 4.58 -12.46 6.84
N VAL A 207 5.25 -11.83 7.80
CA VAL A 207 6.42 -12.39 8.47
C VAL A 207 6.00 -12.82 9.87
N LEU A 208 6.29 -14.07 10.22
CA LEU A 208 5.98 -14.68 11.50
C LEU A 208 7.30 -15.08 12.18
N CYS A 209 7.46 -14.73 13.44
CA CYS A 209 8.47 -15.31 14.33
C CYS A 209 7.70 -16.07 15.42
N GLU A 210 7.91 -17.38 15.52
CA GLU A 210 7.20 -18.23 16.47
C GLU A 210 8.18 -19.00 17.35
N ARG A 211 7.84 -19.11 18.64
CA ARG A 211 8.56 -19.95 19.59
C ARG A 211 7.92 -21.34 19.60
N ASN A 212 8.65 -22.34 19.15
CA ASN A 212 8.16 -23.72 19.17
C ASN A 212 8.17 -24.31 20.60
N ARG A 213 7.66 -25.54 20.75
CA ARG A 213 7.58 -26.23 22.05
C ARG A 213 8.93 -26.48 22.70
N SER A 214 9.98 -26.61 21.90
CA SER A 214 11.36 -26.80 22.34
C SER A 214 12.05 -25.48 22.74
N GLY A 215 11.33 -24.36 22.70
CA GLY A 215 11.89 -23.03 23.01
C GLY A 215 12.68 -22.39 21.87
N ILE A 216 12.74 -23.04 20.70
CA ILE A 216 13.48 -22.57 19.54
C ILE A 216 12.60 -21.63 18.72
N LEU A 217 13.17 -20.51 18.29
CA LEU A 217 12.55 -19.52 17.43
C LEU A 217 12.68 -19.92 15.97
N GLU A 218 11.56 -19.86 15.28
CA GLU A 218 11.47 -20.10 13.86
C GLU A 218 10.79 -18.93 13.16
N VAL A 219 11.29 -18.57 11.98
CA VAL A 219 10.79 -17.48 11.16
C VAL A 219 10.18 -18.02 9.87
N SER A 220 8.98 -17.56 9.53
CA SER A 220 8.30 -17.90 8.28
C SER A 220 7.91 -16.63 7.52
N PHE A 221 8.12 -16.64 6.20
CA PHE A 221 7.77 -15.54 5.31
C PHE A 221 7.54 -16.06 3.88
N PRO A 222 6.87 -15.30 2.99
CA PRO A 222 6.56 -15.76 1.65
C PRO A 222 7.82 -16.09 0.83
N SER A 223 7.67 -16.98 -0.16
CA SER A 223 8.75 -17.46 -1.05
C SER A 223 9.74 -18.46 -0.45
N VAL A 224 9.64 -18.78 0.84
CA VAL A 224 10.33 -19.92 1.46
C VAL A 224 9.31 -20.92 1.97
N SER A 225 9.52 -22.20 1.70
CA SER A 225 8.68 -23.27 2.23
C SER A 225 9.03 -23.56 3.70
N GLY A 226 8.00 -23.57 4.54
CA GLY A 226 8.14 -23.86 5.97
C GLY A 226 8.73 -22.71 6.78
N SER A 227 9.35 -23.06 7.89
CA SER A 227 9.96 -22.17 8.85
C SER A 227 11.48 -22.34 8.88
N ILE A 228 12.22 -21.27 9.13
CA ILE A 228 13.68 -21.23 9.18
C ILE A 228 14.09 -20.92 10.61
N ASN A 229 15.18 -21.53 11.10
CA ASN A 229 15.72 -21.18 12.41
C ASN A 229 16.10 -19.68 12.44
N PHE A 230 15.71 -19.00 13.52
CA PHE A 230 15.92 -17.56 13.69
C PHE A 230 17.40 -17.16 13.54
N VAL A 231 18.31 -17.86 14.22
CA VAL A 231 19.76 -17.58 14.20
C VAL A 231 20.31 -17.76 12.79
N THR A 232 19.89 -18.80 12.07
CA THR A 232 20.29 -19.00 10.67
C THR A 232 19.87 -17.82 9.80
N LEU A 233 18.65 -17.31 9.97
CA LEU A 233 18.18 -16.17 9.17
C LEU A 233 18.90 -14.86 9.53
N VAL A 234 19.15 -14.61 10.81
CA VAL A 234 19.85 -13.41 11.30
C VAL A 234 21.31 -13.40 10.83
N ARG A 235 22.00 -14.55 10.87
CA ARG A 235 23.36 -14.67 10.31
C ARG A 235 23.39 -14.50 8.80
N ALA A 236 22.38 -14.99 8.07
CA ALA A 236 22.28 -14.77 6.63
C ALA A 236 22.08 -13.28 6.26
N LEU A 237 21.60 -12.45 7.20
CA LEU A 237 21.44 -11.01 7.03
C LEU A 237 22.72 -10.22 7.35
N GLY A 238 23.75 -10.83 7.94
CA GLY A 238 25.03 -10.20 8.23
C GLY A 238 25.40 -10.08 9.71
N LEU A 239 24.50 -10.42 10.64
CA LEU A 239 24.81 -10.47 12.07
C LEU A 239 25.52 -11.78 12.42
N GLU A 240 26.85 -11.80 12.42
CA GLU A 240 27.66 -13.02 12.64
C GLU A 240 27.94 -13.34 14.10
N SER A 241 28.25 -12.34 14.92
CA SER A 241 28.71 -12.53 16.30
C SER A 241 27.58 -12.99 17.22
N ASP A 242 27.78 -14.10 17.93
CA ASP A 242 26.83 -14.64 18.91
C ASP A 242 26.51 -13.63 20.01
N GLU A 243 27.54 -12.94 20.49
CA GLU A 243 27.40 -11.88 21.50
C GLU A 243 26.51 -10.75 20.97
N GLU A 244 26.73 -10.34 19.71
CA GLU A 244 25.90 -9.30 19.11
C GLU A 244 24.45 -9.77 18.92
N ILE A 245 24.21 -10.98 18.41
CA ILE A 245 22.86 -11.51 18.22
C ILE A 245 22.07 -11.51 19.54
N VAL A 246 22.70 -11.94 20.64
CA VAL A 246 22.08 -11.98 21.97
C VAL A 246 21.74 -10.57 22.45
N HIS A 247 22.71 -9.66 22.45
CA HIS A 247 22.51 -8.28 22.92
C HIS A 247 21.56 -7.47 22.03
N ARG A 248 21.48 -7.78 20.73
CA ARG A 248 20.50 -7.17 19.82
C ARG A 248 19.07 -7.63 20.08
N VAL A 249 18.89 -8.83 20.62
CA VAL A 249 17.56 -9.32 21.02
C VAL A 249 17.17 -8.71 22.35
N SER A 250 17.97 -8.88 23.40
CA SER A 250 17.72 -8.23 24.69
C SER A 250 18.91 -8.41 25.64
N ASP A 251 19.14 -7.42 26.51
CA ASP A 251 20.10 -7.51 27.61
C ASP A 251 19.54 -8.24 28.84
N ASP A 252 18.28 -8.66 28.81
CA ASP A 252 17.65 -9.31 29.95
C ASP A 252 18.22 -10.72 30.20
N PRO A 253 18.71 -11.03 31.42
CA PRO A 253 19.32 -12.32 31.73
C PRO A 253 18.43 -13.55 31.50
N GLU A 254 17.10 -13.43 31.57
CA GLU A 254 16.18 -14.53 31.28
C GLU A 254 16.03 -14.76 29.77
N ILE A 255 15.94 -13.68 29.00
CA ILE A 255 15.86 -13.74 27.53
C ILE A 255 17.18 -14.25 26.95
N VAL A 256 18.31 -13.81 27.50
CA VAL A 256 19.65 -14.29 27.14
C VAL A 256 19.74 -15.82 27.26
N LYS A 257 19.17 -16.42 28.31
CA LYS A 257 19.18 -17.90 28.46
C LYS A 257 18.43 -18.59 27.32
N PHE A 258 17.25 -18.11 26.94
CA PHE A 258 16.53 -18.65 25.79
C PHE A 258 17.32 -18.46 24.50
N MET A 259 18.00 -17.32 24.34
CA MET A 259 18.84 -17.09 23.17
C MET A 259 20.05 -18.03 23.09
N LEU A 260 20.66 -18.39 24.23
CA LEU A 260 21.74 -19.39 24.25
C LEU A 260 21.25 -20.77 23.77
N GLU A 261 20.05 -21.20 24.19
CA GLU A 261 19.44 -22.44 23.67
C GLU A 261 19.20 -22.38 22.15
N ASN A 262 18.84 -21.20 21.64
CA ASN A 262 18.64 -20.97 20.20
C ASN A 262 19.95 -20.97 19.41
N LEU A 263 21.04 -20.45 19.98
CA LEU A 263 22.38 -20.49 19.38
C LEU A 263 22.92 -21.92 19.32
N GLU A 264 22.73 -22.73 20.38
CA GLU A 264 23.12 -24.14 20.38
C GLU A 264 22.33 -24.97 19.37
N ALA A 265 21.06 -24.63 19.13
CA ALA A 265 20.22 -25.27 18.13
C ALA A 265 20.57 -24.85 16.68
N ALA A 266 21.39 -23.81 16.49
CA ALA A 266 21.75 -23.34 15.16
C ALA A 266 22.85 -24.23 14.55
N GLU A 267 22.55 -24.86 13.40
CA GLU A 267 23.47 -25.78 12.72
C GLU A 267 24.55 -25.09 11.86
N VAL A 268 24.49 -23.75 11.74
CA VAL A 268 25.40 -22.94 10.91
C VAL A 268 26.38 -22.20 11.81
N GLY A 269 27.57 -21.83 11.32
CA GLY A 269 28.54 -21.03 12.07
C GLY A 269 28.89 -19.69 11.42
N SER A 270 28.66 -19.54 10.11
CA SER A 270 29.03 -18.35 9.33
C SER A 270 27.89 -17.82 8.46
N THR A 271 27.98 -16.56 8.01
CA THR A 271 27.01 -15.99 7.06
C THR A 271 26.98 -16.77 5.74
N ALA A 272 28.13 -17.23 5.25
CA ALA A 272 28.22 -18.00 4.01
C ALA A 272 27.45 -19.34 4.10
N GLU A 273 27.62 -20.07 5.19
CA GLU A 273 26.88 -21.32 5.44
C GLU A 273 25.38 -21.05 5.57
N ALA A 274 24.98 -20.00 6.28
CA ALA A 274 23.59 -19.63 6.46
C ALA A 274 22.87 -19.32 5.13
N ILE A 275 23.54 -18.59 4.22
CA ILE A 275 23.00 -18.30 2.88
C ILE A 275 22.94 -19.57 2.03
N GLU A 276 23.92 -20.48 2.13
CA GLU A 276 23.88 -21.77 1.43
C GLU A 276 22.69 -22.63 1.89
N THR A 277 22.47 -22.74 3.20
CA THR A 277 21.31 -23.46 3.77
C THR A 277 20.00 -22.85 3.28
N LEU A 278 19.89 -21.53 3.24
CA LEU A 278 18.71 -20.85 2.70
C LEU A 278 18.53 -21.11 1.20
N GLY A 279 19.61 -21.04 0.43
CA GLY A 279 19.60 -21.27 -1.02
C GLY A 279 19.15 -22.68 -1.38
N GLN A 280 19.56 -23.68 -0.61
CA GLN A 280 19.11 -25.06 -0.78
C GLN A 280 17.60 -25.21 -0.57
N ARG A 281 17.02 -24.49 0.40
CA ARG A 281 15.57 -24.50 0.67
C ARG A 281 14.77 -23.78 -0.41
N VAL A 282 15.27 -22.64 -0.90
CA VAL A 282 14.56 -21.81 -1.87
C VAL A 282 14.59 -22.40 -3.28
N ALA A 283 15.73 -22.97 -3.69
CA ALA A 283 15.94 -23.47 -5.04
C ALA A 283 16.56 -24.89 -5.01
N ALA A 284 15.83 -25.83 -4.41
CA ALA A 284 16.25 -27.23 -4.33
C ALA A 284 16.53 -27.81 -5.73
N GLY A 285 17.68 -28.49 -5.88
CA GLY A 285 18.08 -29.14 -7.13
C GLY A 285 18.71 -28.25 -8.20
N GLN A 286 18.89 -26.96 -7.95
CA GLN A 286 19.62 -26.05 -8.85
C GLN A 286 21.11 -25.97 -8.47
N GLY A 287 21.94 -25.45 -9.39
CA GLY A 287 23.37 -25.26 -9.11
C GLY A 287 23.63 -24.26 -7.97
N LYS A 288 24.71 -24.46 -7.21
CA LYS A 288 25.05 -23.66 -6.02
C LYS A 288 25.02 -22.14 -6.27
N ASN A 289 25.60 -21.68 -7.37
CA ASN A 289 25.61 -20.25 -7.70
C ASN A 289 24.20 -19.67 -7.92
N TYR A 290 23.30 -20.45 -8.51
CA TYR A 290 21.90 -20.04 -8.70
C TYR A 290 21.16 -20.01 -7.36
N GLN A 291 21.42 -21.00 -6.49
CA GLN A 291 20.84 -21.05 -5.14
C GLN A 291 21.23 -19.83 -4.31
N LEU A 292 22.51 -19.45 -4.30
CA LEU A 292 23.01 -18.27 -3.59
C LEU A 292 22.38 -16.97 -4.12
N LYS A 293 22.38 -16.78 -5.45
CA LYS A 293 21.74 -15.60 -6.07
C LYS A 293 20.25 -15.52 -5.73
N ARG A 294 19.56 -16.67 -5.73
CA ARG A 294 18.12 -16.72 -5.42
C ARG A 294 17.85 -16.47 -3.93
N ALA A 295 18.69 -16.97 -3.04
CA ALA A 295 18.58 -16.72 -1.59
C ALA A 295 18.67 -15.22 -1.28
N ASN A 296 19.72 -14.55 -1.78
CA ASN A 296 19.90 -13.11 -1.64
C ASN A 296 18.69 -12.33 -2.18
N TYR A 297 18.27 -12.63 -3.41
CA TYR A 297 17.08 -12.01 -4.01
C TYR A 297 15.82 -12.17 -3.12
N VAL A 298 15.65 -13.34 -2.49
CA VAL A 298 14.49 -13.60 -1.64
C VAL A 298 14.54 -12.80 -0.33
N ILE A 299 15.70 -12.75 0.32
CA ILE A 299 15.92 -11.90 1.51
C ILE A 299 15.67 -10.43 1.18
N ASP A 300 16.17 -9.96 0.04
CA ASP A 300 16.14 -8.54 -0.29
C ASP A 300 14.73 -8.08 -0.65
N ARG A 301 13.98 -8.88 -1.42
CA ARG A 301 12.68 -8.48 -1.97
C ARG A 301 11.46 -8.99 -1.18
N TYR A 302 11.53 -10.13 -0.51
CA TYR A 302 10.37 -10.75 0.15
C TYR A 302 10.38 -10.66 1.68
N LEU A 303 11.55 -10.67 2.32
CA LEU A 303 11.66 -10.51 3.76
C LEU A 303 11.56 -9.02 4.14
N LEU A 304 10.59 -8.70 5.00
CA LEU A 304 10.33 -7.36 5.54
C LEU A 304 10.52 -6.23 4.50
N PRO A 305 9.84 -6.27 3.33
CA PRO A 305 10.06 -5.32 2.26
C PRO A 305 9.87 -3.86 2.66
N HIS A 306 9.10 -3.54 3.71
CA HIS A 306 8.90 -2.17 4.20
C HIS A 306 10.16 -1.47 4.71
N LEU A 307 11.20 -2.23 5.07
CA LEU A 307 12.48 -1.68 5.55
C LEU A 307 13.48 -1.40 4.42
N HIS A 308 13.15 -1.75 3.19
CA HIS A 308 14.03 -1.43 2.07
C HIS A 308 13.85 0.04 1.69
N GLU A 309 14.89 0.83 1.95
CA GLU A 309 15.00 2.24 1.57
C GLU A 309 15.82 2.38 0.27
N GLU A 310 15.49 3.36 -0.55
CA GLU A 310 16.19 3.59 -1.82
C GLU A 310 17.42 4.47 -1.62
N GLY A 311 18.51 4.11 -2.30
CA GLY A 311 19.81 4.79 -2.17
C GLY A 311 20.65 4.34 -0.98
N ILE A 312 20.22 3.30 -0.26
CA ILE A 312 20.99 2.64 0.80
C ILE A 312 21.56 1.33 0.27
N GLU A 313 22.78 0.98 0.65
CA GLU A 313 23.40 -0.28 0.26
C GLU A 313 22.62 -1.49 0.81
N ASP A 314 22.52 -2.55 0.01
CA ASP A 314 21.73 -3.74 0.38
C ASP A 314 22.21 -4.38 1.70
N GLU A 315 23.50 -4.28 2.01
CA GLU A 315 24.07 -4.80 3.27
C GLU A 315 23.50 -4.07 4.49
N GLU A 316 23.40 -2.74 4.44
CA GLU A 316 22.85 -1.95 5.54
C GLU A 316 21.34 -2.16 5.69
N VAL A 317 20.62 -2.33 4.58
CA VAL A 317 19.20 -2.72 4.59
C VAL A 317 19.01 -4.10 5.23
N ARG A 318 19.91 -5.06 4.96
CA ARG A 318 19.85 -6.39 5.60
C ARG A 318 20.10 -6.30 7.10
N MET A 319 21.05 -5.47 7.54
CA MET A 319 21.27 -5.20 8.97
C MET A 319 20.03 -4.63 9.65
N ASN A 320 19.35 -3.66 9.01
CA ASN A 320 18.07 -3.12 9.50
C ASN A 320 16.99 -4.19 9.66
N LYS A 321 16.89 -5.11 8.68
CA LYS A 321 15.96 -6.25 8.75
C LYS A 321 16.34 -7.20 9.89
N ALA A 322 17.62 -7.41 10.14
CA ALA A 322 18.11 -8.28 11.20
C ALA A 322 17.73 -7.73 12.57
N VAL A 323 17.97 -6.43 12.81
CA VAL A 323 17.56 -5.75 14.05
C VAL A 323 16.04 -5.79 14.25
N TYR A 324 15.26 -5.60 13.18
CA TYR A 324 13.80 -5.72 13.28
C TYR A 324 13.34 -7.14 13.66
N LEU A 325 13.99 -8.18 13.11
CA LEU A 325 13.74 -9.57 13.51
C LEU A 325 14.13 -9.82 14.98
N CYS A 326 15.24 -9.24 15.46
CA CYS A 326 15.61 -9.31 16.87
C CYS A 326 14.53 -8.72 17.79
N ARG A 327 13.94 -7.58 17.42
CA ARG A 327 12.78 -7.01 18.15
C ARG A 327 11.54 -7.90 18.10
N MET A 328 11.32 -8.62 16.99
CA MET A 328 10.23 -9.61 16.90
C MET A 328 10.49 -10.79 17.84
N ALA A 329 11.73 -11.28 17.92
CA ALA A 329 12.16 -12.33 18.83
C ALA A 329 12.01 -11.91 20.31
N GLU A 330 12.44 -10.69 20.64
CA GLU A 330 12.26 -10.10 21.98
C GLU A 330 10.78 -10.09 22.38
N ALA A 331 9.90 -9.59 21.51
CA ALA A 331 8.47 -9.58 21.78
C ALA A 331 7.87 -10.97 22.02
N CYS A 332 8.36 -12.01 21.31
CA CYS A 332 7.98 -13.40 21.57
C CYS A 332 8.42 -13.88 22.96
N PHE A 333 9.65 -13.56 23.37
CA PHE A 333 10.17 -13.98 24.67
C PHE A 333 9.53 -13.21 25.83
N GLU A 334 9.29 -11.91 25.69
CA GLU A 334 8.54 -11.13 26.68
C GLU A 334 7.14 -11.70 26.92
N LEU A 335 6.47 -12.14 25.85
CA LEU A 335 5.17 -12.81 25.92
C LEU A 335 5.28 -14.19 26.59
N ALA A 336 6.36 -14.93 26.35
CA ALA A 336 6.61 -16.23 27.00
C ALA A 336 6.92 -16.07 28.50
N LEU A 337 7.59 -14.99 28.90
CA LEU A 337 7.88 -14.65 30.30
C LEU A 337 6.69 -13.98 31.02
N GLY A 338 5.61 -13.66 30.31
CA GLY A 338 4.44 -12.96 30.86
C GLY A 338 4.71 -11.50 31.23
N ARG A 339 5.76 -10.89 30.66
CA ARG A 339 6.11 -9.48 30.87
C ARG A 339 5.38 -8.54 29.91
N ARG A 340 4.92 -9.10 28.80
CA ARG A 340 4.09 -8.45 27.79
C ARG A 340 2.75 -9.16 27.69
N GLU A 341 1.68 -8.39 27.56
CA GLU A 341 0.34 -8.92 27.24
C GLU A 341 0.18 -9.11 25.73
N SER A 342 -0.71 -10.04 25.33
CA SER A 342 -1.06 -10.21 23.92
C SER A 342 -1.60 -8.90 23.34
N ASP A 343 -1.09 -8.50 22.17
CA ASP A 343 -1.54 -7.29 21.48
C ASP A 343 -3.00 -7.46 21.02
N ASP A 344 -3.85 -6.52 21.42
CA ASP A 344 -5.23 -6.46 20.98
C ASP A 344 -5.32 -5.97 19.52
N LYS A 345 -5.73 -6.88 18.63
CA LYS A 345 -5.90 -6.64 17.19
C LYS A 345 -7.03 -5.68 16.86
N ASP A 346 -8.01 -5.52 17.74
CA ASP A 346 -9.22 -4.71 17.53
C ASP A 346 -9.13 -3.32 18.18
N HIS A 347 -8.08 -3.08 18.98
CA HIS A 347 -7.68 -1.74 19.39
C HIS A 347 -7.38 -0.86 18.17
N TYR A 348 -8.01 0.33 18.09
CA TYR A 348 -7.91 1.21 16.90
C TYR A 348 -6.50 1.77 16.64
N ALA A 349 -5.59 1.73 17.62
CA ALA A 349 -4.17 2.01 17.39
C ALA A 349 -3.47 0.96 16.50
N ASN A 350 -4.05 -0.23 16.39
CA ASN A 350 -3.61 -1.35 15.57
C ASN A 350 -4.44 -1.50 14.29
N LYS A 351 -5.34 -0.55 14.00
CA LYS A 351 -6.14 -0.50 12.78
C LYS A 351 -5.73 0.68 11.91
N ARG A 352 -5.80 0.51 10.59
CA ARG A 352 -5.62 1.57 9.60
C ARG A 352 -6.79 1.58 8.64
N LEU A 353 -7.35 2.74 8.38
CA LEU A 353 -8.44 2.92 7.44
C LEU A 353 -7.86 3.23 6.05
N LYS A 354 -8.26 2.45 5.04
CA LYS A 354 -7.98 2.72 3.63
C LYS A 354 -9.17 3.42 3.01
N VAL A 355 -8.99 4.69 2.71
CA VAL A 355 -10.00 5.56 2.09
C VAL A 355 -9.91 5.53 0.57
N SER A 356 -10.77 6.28 -0.12
CA SER A 356 -10.89 6.29 -1.59
C SER A 356 -9.56 6.51 -2.31
N GLY A 357 -8.74 7.47 -1.88
CA GLY A 357 -7.44 7.75 -2.52
C GLY A 357 -6.44 6.61 -2.36
N ASP A 358 -6.37 5.98 -1.18
CA ASP A 358 -5.47 4.82 -0.95
C ASP A 358 -5.88 3.63 -1.82
N LEU A 359 -7.19 3.36 -1.90
CA LEU A 359 -7.74 2.31 -2.73
C LEU A 359 -7.45 2.56 -4.21
N MET A 360 -7.64 3.81 -4.67
CA MET A 360 -7.33 4.23 -6.03
C MET A 360 -5.84 4.17 -6.33
N LYS A 361 -4.96 4.47 -5.36
CA LYS A 361 -3.51 4.32 -5.50
C LYS A 361 -3.12 2.85 -5.74
N ASP A 362 -3.66 1.93 -4.95
CA ASP A 362 -3.41 0.49 -5.11
C ASP A 362 -3.94 -0.04 -6.46
N LEU A 363 -5.11 0.46 -6.88
CA LEU A 363 -5.71 0.12 -8.17
C LEU A 363 -4.88 0.65 -9.33
N PHE A 364 -4.48 1.93 -9.29
CA PHE A 364 -3.64 2.56 -10.30
C PHE A 364 -2.28 1.87 -10.43
N ARG A 365 -1.64 1.50 -9.32
CA ARG A 365 -0.39 0.72 -9.35
C ARG A 365 -0.55 -0.61 -10.10
N THR A 366 -1.65 -1.31 -9.86
CA THR A 366 -1.93 -2.58 -10.56
C THR A 366 -2.22 -2.36 -12.04
N ALA A 367 -2.97 -1.30 -12.38
CA ALA A 367 -3.27 -0.91 -13.75
C ALA A 367 -2.00 -0.48 -14.52
N LEU A 368 -1.14 0.34 -13.91
CA LEU A 368 0.14 0.76 -14.47
C LEU A 368 1.06 -0.44 -14.70
N ASN A 369 1.20 -1.34 -13.74
CA ASN A 369 1.98 -2.57 -13.93
C ASN A 369 1.46 -3.46 -15.07
N LYS A 370 0.15 -3.40 -15.38
CA LYS A 370 -0.42 -4.11 -16.53
C LYS A 370 -0.14 -3.37 -17.83
N LEU A 371 -0.25 -2.04 -17.84
CA LEU A 371 0.13 -1.19 -18.96
C LEU A 371 1.62 -1.37 -19.30
N SER A 372 2.51 -1.33 -18.31
CA SER A 372 3.96 -1.53 -18.51
C SER A 372 4.28 -2.87 -19.15
N ARG A 373 3.61 -3.95 -18.71
CA ARG A 373 3.74 -5.28 -19.34
C ARG A 373 3.24 -5.30 -20.78
N ASP A 374 2.19 -4.55 -21.08
CA ASP A 374 1.67 -4.43 -22.45
C ASP A 374 2.62 -3.63 -23.35
N VAL A 375 3.13 -2.51 -22.85
CA VAL A 375 4.14 -1.66 -23.53
C VAL A 375 5.40 -2.47 -23.84
N LYS A 376 5.94 -3.21 -22.86
CA LYS A 376 7.06 -4.15 -23.06
C LYS A 376 6.79 -5.11 -24.23
N TYR A 377 5.64 -5.80 -24.17
CA TYR A 377 5.26 -6.76 -25.21
C TYR A 377 5.08 -6.13 -26.61
N GLN A 378 4.51 -4.93 -26.69
CA GLN A 378 4.35 -4.23 -27.96
C GLN A 378 5.69 -3.76 -28.54
N LEU A 379 6.62 -3.30 -27.70
CA LEU A 379 7.97 -2.91 -28.12
C LEU A 379 8.74 -4.10 -28.66
N GLU A 380 8.74 -5.22 -27.95
CA GLU A 380 9.41 -6.44 -28.40
C GLU A 380 8.86 -6.92 -29.75
N ARG A 381 7.54 -6.87 -29.95
CA ARG A 381 6.91 -7.20 -31.25
C ARG A 381 7.23 -6.18 -32.34
N ALA A 382 7.29 -4.90 -32.02
CA ALA A 382 7.62 -3.85 -32.99
C ALA A 382 9.07 -4.00 -33.46
N ASN A 383 9.98 -4.28 -32.52
CA ASN A 383 11.39 -4.51 -32.79
C ASN A 383 11.61 -5.78 -33.63
N MET A 384 10.94 -6.90 -33.31
CA MET A 384 10.98 -8.14 -34.13
C MET A 384 10.53 -7.93 -35.58
N ARG A 385 9.73 -6.88 -35.84
CA ARG A 385 9.22 -6.56 -37.18
C ARG A 385 9.99 -5.41 -37.86
N ASN A 386 11.09 -4.96 -37.28
CA ASN A 386 11.88 -3.81 -37.73
C ASN A 386 11.02 -2.55 -37.97
N ARG A 387 10.01 -2.32 -37.13
CA ARG A 387 9.22 -1.09 -37.16
C ARG A 387 9.90 -0.01 -36.34
N GLN A 388 9.72 1.25 -36.73
CA GLN A 388 10.17 2.38 -35.92
C GLN A 388 9.47 2.34 -34.55
N LEU A 389 10.28 2.40 -33.50
CA LEU A 389 9.80 2.44 -32.13
C LEU A 389 9.32 3.87 -31.85
N SER A 390 8.04 4.03 -31.58
CA SER A 390 7.45 5.30 -31.18
C SER A 390 6.50 5.08 -30.01
N VAL A 391 6.55 5.97 -29.03
CA VAL A 391 5.74 5.86 -27.80
C VAL A 391 4.25 5.80 -28.14
N SER A 392 3.80 6.67 -29.04
CA SER A 392 2.39 6.81 -29.41
C SER A 392 1.77 5.56 -30.05
N THR A 393 2.57 4.74 -30.74
CA THR A 393 2.08 3.52 -31.39
C THR A 393 2.08 2.30 -30.48
N VAL A 394 2.89 2.33 -29.42
CA VAL A 394 3.11 1.23 -28.48
C VAL A 394 2.09 1.28 -27.34
N VAL A 395 1.73 2.48 -26.90
CA VAL A 395 0.82 2.70 -25.78
C VAL A 395 -0.63 2.48 -26.23
N ARG A 396 -1.32 1.53 -25.58
CA ARG A 396 -2.75 1.31 -25.75
C ARG A 396 -3.53 1.88 -24.57
N SER A 397 -4.24 2.99 -24.80
CA SER A 397 -4.98 3.72 -23.77
C SER A 397 -6.11 2.92 -23.10
N ASP A 398 -6.65 1.91 -23.78
CA ASP A 398 -7.75 1.10 -23.25
C ASP A 398 -7.31 0.20 -22.09
N VAL A 399 -6.05 -0.24 -22.08
CA VAL A 399 -5.53 -1.18 -21.08
C VAL A 399 -5.58 -0.58 -19.67
N LEU A 400 -5.22 0.70 -19.54
CA LEU A 400 -5.28 1.40 -18.26
C LEU A 400 -6.74 1.72 -17.90
N THR A 401 -7.51 2.22 -18.86
CA THR A 401 -8.92 2.63 -18.66
C THR A 401 -9.78 1.47 -18.16
N GLU A 402 -9.77 0.33 -18.85
CA GLU A 402 -10.55 -0.85 -18.49
C GLU A 402 -10.17 -1.37 -17.09
N ARG A 403 -8.87 -1.34 -16.77
CA ARG A 403 -8.37 -1.80 -15.47
C ARG A 403 -8.74 -0.88 -14.31
N LEU A 404 -9.03 0.39 -14.57
CA LEU A 404 -9.56 1.32 -13.57
C LEU A 404 -11.09 1.23 -13.47
N GLU A 405 -11.81 1.21 -14.60
CA GLU A 405 -13.27 1.27 -14.63
C GLU A 405 -13.93 -0.03 -14.16
N HIS A 406 -13.42 -1.19 -14.57
CA HIS A 406 -14.04 -2.48 -14.24
C HIS A 406 -14.10 -2.78 -12.73
N PRO A 407 -13.03 -2.59 -11.93
CA PRO A 407 -13.08 -2.77 -10.47
C PRO A 407 -14.05 -1.82 -9.78
N ILE A 408 -14.21 -0.59 -10.27
CA ILE A 408 -15.20 0.35 -9.75
C ILE A 408 -16.60 -0.14 -10.10
N ALA A 409 -16.86 -0.50 -11.36
CA ALA A 409 -18.17 -0.99 -11.81
C ALA A 409 -18.64 -2.27 -11.10
N THR A 410 -17.72 -3.20 -10.82
CA THR A 410 -18.06 -4.52 -10.24
C THR A 410 -17.91 -4.58 -8.73
N GLY A 411 -17.10 -3.69 -8.15
CA GLY A 411 -16.71 -3.76 -6.74
C GLY A 411 -15.68 -4.85 -6.42
N ASN A 412 -15.18 -5.59 -7.42
CA ASN A 412 -14.08 -6.54 -7.27
C ASN A 412 -12.76 -5.80 -7.41
N TRP A 413 -12.04 -5.68 -6.31
CA TRP A 413 -10.82 -4.87 -6.22
C TRP A 413 -9.56 -5.72 -6.31
N VAL A 414 -8.42 -5.05 -6.40
CA VAL A 414 -7.11 -5.69 -6.40
C VAL A 414 -6.84 -6.41 -5.07
N GLY A 415 -6.05 -7.49 -5.12
CA GLY A 415 -5.71 -8.29 -3.94
C GLY A 415 -6.84 -9.20 -3.43
N GLY A 416 -7.82 -9.54 -4.28
CA GLY A 416 -8.90 -10.48 -3.93
C GLY A 416 -10.00 -9.89 -3.05
N ARG A 417 -10.01 -8.57 -2.85
CA ARG A 417 -11.05 -7.86 -2.10
C ARG A 417 -12.32 -7.74 -2.95
N SER A 418 -13.48 -7.90 -2.33
CA SER A 418 -14.78 -7.78 -3.01
C SER A 418 -15.70 -6.81 -2.28
N GLY A 419 -16.60 -6.15 -3.01
CA GLY A 419 -17.55 -5.17 -2.49
C GLY A 419 -16.91 -3.89 -1.95
N VAL A 420 -15.76 -3.49 -2.52
CA VAL A 420 -15.10 -2.21 -2.23
C VAL A 420 -15.89 -1.06 -2.85
N SER A 421 -16.40 -1.23 -4.07
CA SER A 421 -17.32 -0.29 -4.70
C SER A 421 -18.76 -0.79 -4.63
N GLN A 422 -19.66 0.08 -4.20
CA GLN A 422 -21.10 -0.20 -4.06
C GLN A 422 -21.91 0.87 -4.79
N LEU A 423 -23.13 0.51 -5.23
CA LEU A 423 -24.07 1.49 -5.77
C LEU A 423 -24.45 2.47 -4.66
N VAL A 424 -24.47 3.76 -4.96
CA VAL A 424 -24.90 4.79 -4.00
C VAL A 424 -26.35 4.52 -3.60
N ASP A 425 -26.64 4.63 -2.31
CA ASP A 425 -27.99 4.45 -1.80
C ASP A 425 -28.74 5.78 -1.94
N ARG A 426 -29.59 5.86 -2.98
CA ARG A 426 -30.40 7.04 -3.32
C ARG A 426 -31.83 6.96 -2.79
N THR A 427 -32.09 6.13 -1.79
CA THR A 427 -33.44 6.01 -1.19
C THR A 427 -33.89 7.33 -0.56
N ASP A 428 -33.00 7.99 0.17
CA ASP A 428 -33.20 9.32 0.75
C ASP A 428 -31.87 10.06 0.93
N TYR A 429 -31.93 11.33 1.32
CA TYR A 429 -30.74 12.17 1.52
C TYR A 429 -29.81 11.66 2.63
N MET A 430 -30.38 11.15 3.73
CA MET A 430 -29.62 10.59 4.85
C MET A 430 -28.95 9.26 4.48
N GLY A 431 -29.58 8.46 3.61
CA GLY A 431 -29.03 7.25 3.03
C GLY A 431 -27.71 7.50 2.30
N VAL A 432 -27.65 8.54 1.46
CA VAL A 432 -26.42 8.96 0.78
C VAL A 432 -25.33 9.34 1.78
N LEU A 433 -25.67 10.18 2.76
CA LEU A 433 -24.71 10.63 3.78
C LEU A 433 -24.19 9.47 4.65
N SER A 434 -25.08 8.56 5.06
CA SER A 434 -24.72 7.35 5.82
C SER A 434 -23.80 6.47 4.97
N HIS A 435 -24.10 6.30 3.68
CA HIS A 435 -23.30 5.46 2.79
C HIS A 435 -21.88 6.01 2.57
N LEU A 436 -21.72 7.33 2.39
CA LEU A 436 -20.41 7.99 2.25
C LEU A 436 -19.55 7.91 3.52
N ARG A 437 -20.17 7.74 4.69
CA ARG A 437 -19.49 7.66 5.99
C ARG A 437 -19.38 6.25 6.55
N ARG A 438 -19.74 5.25 5.73
CA ARG A 438 -19.71 3.85 6.13
C ARG A 438 -18.31 3.26 5.90
N LEU A 439 -17.88 2.46 6.86
CA LEU A 439 -16.64 1.70 6.83
C LEU A 439 -16.95 0.20 6.88
N ARG A 440 -16.02 -0.60 6.38
CA ARG A 440 -16.18 -2.04 6.30
C ARG A 440 -14.89 -2.76 6.70
N SER A 441 -15.04 -3.77 7.52
CA SER A 441 -14.00 -4.76 7.78
C SER A 441 -13.95 -5.81 6.65
N PRO A 442 -12.76 -6.20 6.15
CA PRO A 442 -12.57 -7.18 5.09
C PRO A 442 -12.74 -8.63 5.58
N LEU A 443 -13.13 -8.84 6.83
CA LEU A 443 -13.34 -10.16 7.43
C LEU A 443 -14.51 -10.92 6.79
N SER A 444 -14.48 -12.26 6.94
CA SER A 444 -15.53 -13.12 6.40
C SER A 444 -16.84 -12.91 7.14
N ARG A 445 -17.94 -12.82 6.37
CA ARG A 445 -19.29 -12.71 6.94
C ARG A 445 -19.80 -14.03 7.52
N SER A 446 -19.27 -15.16 7.04
CA SER A 446 -19.72 -16.50 7.42
C SER A 446 -19.09 -16.99 8.73
N GLN A 447 -17.96 -16.41 9.13
CA GLN A 447 -17.27 -16.81 10.35
C GLN A 447 -17.73 -15.96 11.55
N PRO A 448 -17.89 -16.58 12.73
CA PRO A 448 -18.26 -15.89 13.95
C PRO A 448 -17.03 -15.19 14.56
N HIS A 449 -16.71 -14.01 14.05
CA HIS A 449 -15.66 -13.15 14.61
C HIS A 449 -16.20 -12.35 15.80
N PHE A 450 -16.33 -12.97 16.97
CA PHE A 450 -16.95 -12.33 18.16
C PHE A 450 -16.23 -11.04 18.56
N GLU A 451 -14.93 -11.10 18.85
CA GLU A 451 -14.14 -9.93 19.28
C GLU A 451 -14.17 -8.78 18.27
N ALA A 452 -14.04 -9.09 16.97
CA ALA A 452 -14.05 -8.07 15.92
C ALA A 452 -15.42 -7.42 15.70
N ARG A 453 -16.52 -8.12 16.04
CA ARG A 453 -17.90 -7.63 15.93
C ARG A 453 -18.33 -6.81 17.14
N ASP A 454 -17.71 -7.05 18.29
CA ASP A 454 -18.03 -6.36 19.53
C ASP A 454 -17.67 -4.87 19.48
N LEU A 455 -18.37 -4.09 20.30
CA LEU A 455 -18.12 -2.66 20.44
C LEU A 455 -16.85 -2.44 21.28
N HIS A 456 -15.72 -2.26 20.60
CA HIS A 456 -14.46 -1.99 21.26
C HIS A 456 -14.42 -0.57 21.87
N ALA A 457 -13.91 -0.41 23.08
CA ALA A 457 -13.92 0.89 23.79
C ALA A 457 -13.19 2.00 23.02
N THR A 458 -12.15 1.67 22.25
CA THR A 458 -11.39 2.65 21.45
C THR A 458 -12.20 3.23 20.29
N GLN A 459 -13.32 2.62 19.93
CA GLN A 459 -14.22 3.13 18.89
C GLN A 459 -14.96 4.39 19.35
N TRP A 460 -14.97 4.67 20.66
CA TRP A 460 -15.62 5.86 21.22
C TRP A 460 -15.15 7.15 20.52
N GLY A 461 -16.11 7.92 20.01
CA GLY A 461 -15.86 9.16 19.29
C GLY A 461 -15.33 9.00 17.86
N ARG A 462 -14.98 7.78 17.43
CA ARG A 462 -14.48 7.49 16.07
C ARG A 462 -15.54 6.81 15.21
N ILE A 463 -16.23 5.83 15.78
CA ILE A 463 -17.28 5.03 15.13
C ILE A 463 -18.59 5.22 15.90
N CYS A 464 -19.70 5.24 15.18
CA CYS A 464 -21.02 5.27 15.78
C CYS A 464 -21.32 3.92 16.45
N PRO A 465 -21.69 3.89 17.75
CA PRO A 465 -21.97 2.63 18.45
C PRO A 465 -23.31 1.99 18.04
N SER A 466 -24.19 2.74 17.38
CA SER A 466 -25.55 2.29 17.04
C SER A 466 -25.74 1.98 15.55
N GLU A 467 -24.99 2.65 14.68
CA GLU A 467 -25.18 2.54 13.22
C GLU A 467 -24.38 1.34 12.69
N THR A 468 -25.00 0.17 12.74
CA THR A 468 -24.55 -1.08 12.11
C THR A 468 -25.76 -1.79 11.51
N PRO A 469 -25.67 -2.35 10.29
CA PRO A 469 -26.76 -3.13 9.74
C PRO A 469 -26.96 -4.43 10.53
N GLU A 470 -28.19 -4.92 10.55
CA GLU A 470 -28.54 -6.22 11.14
C GLU A 470 -28.02 -7.39 10.29
N GLY A 471 -28.11 -8.61 10.85
CA GLY A 471 -27.76 -9.85 10.16
C GLY A 471 -26.24 -10.08 10.06
N PRO A 472 -25.76 -10.78 9.01
CA PRO A 472 -24.35 -11.21 8.92
C PRO A 472 -23.32 -10.08 8.92
N ASN A 473 -23.73 -8.85 8.57
CA ASN A 473 -22.87 -7.68 8.55
C ASN A 473 -22.76 -6.96 9.90
N CYS A 474 -23.53 -7.37 10.90
CA CYS A 474 -23.54 -6.75 12.23
C CYS A 474 -22.14 -6.74 12.84
N GLY A 475 -21.63 -5.56 13.19
CA GLY A 475 -20.28 -5.36 13.75
C GLY A 475 -19.15 -5.40 12.72
N LEU A 476 -19.38 -5.79 11.46
CA LEU A 476 -18.38 -5.77 10.39
C LEU A 476 -18.50 -4.57 9.46
N VAL A 477 -19.72 -4.04 9.33
CA VAL A 477 -20.00 -2.78 8.65
C VAL A 477 -20.40 -1.78 9.71
N LYS A 478 -19.70 -0.66 9.76
CA LYS A 478 -19.88 0.37 10.78
C LYS A 478 -19.93 1.73 10.11
N ASN A 479 -20.28 2.77 10.84
CA ASN A 479 -20.27 4.15 10.33
C ASN A 479 -19.42 5.05 11.22
N PHE A 480 -18.79 6.06 10.62
CA PHE A 480 -18.05 7.04 11.40
C PHE A 480 -18.94 7.82 12.36
N ALA A 481 -18.41 8.11 13.53
CA ALA A 481 -18.98 9.11 14.43
C ALA A 481 -18.96 10.48 13.75
N GLN A 482 -19.81 11.41 14.22
CA GLN A 482 -19.94 12.73 13.61
C GLN A 482 -18.62 13.51 13.63
N ALA A 483 -17.96 13.59 14.78
CA ALA A 483 -16.70 14.32 15.01
C ALA A 483 -15.49 13.40 14.82
N MET A 484 -15.25 13.00 13.57
CA MET A 484 -14.12 12.15 13.20
C MET A 484 -13.25 12.90 12.20
N GLU A 485 -11.94 12.84 12.39
CA GLU A 485 -10.94 13.29 11.40
C GLU A 485 -9.98 12.14 11.10
N LEU A 486 -9.58 12.04 9.83
CA LEU A 486 -8.54 11.09 9.39
C LEU A 486 -7.24 11.84 9.14
N SER A 487 -6.15 11.28 9.65
CA SER A 487 -4.82 11.81 9.42
C SER A 487 -4.44 11.74 7.94
N GLN A 488 -3.71 12.74 7.50
CA GLN A 488 -3.08 12.76 6.17
C GLN A 488 -1.66 12.21 6.29
N ASN A 489 -1.12 11.68 5.19
CA ASN A 489 0.27 11.26 5.17
C ASN A 489 1.19 12.48 5.17
N VAL A 490 2.32 12.36 5.84
CA VAL A 490 3.38 13.37 5.81
C VAL A 490 4.01 13.36 4.41
N THR A 491 4.34 14.55 3.90
CA THR A 491 4.96 14.72 2.58
C THR A 491 6.41 14.28 2.55
N ASP A 492 7.16 14.56 3.62
CA ASP A 492 8.57 14.19 3.78
C ASP A 492 8.82 13.46 5.11
N GLU A 493 9.07 12.15 5.03
CA GLU A 493 9.43 11.34 6.21
C GLU A 493 10.88 11.61 6.67
N ARG A 494 11.76 12.08 5.79
CA ARG A 494 13.16 12.38 6.12
C ARG A 494 13.26 13.64 6.98
N GLU A 495 12.45 14.64 6.68
CA GLU A 495 12.34 15.85 7.50
C GLU A 495 11.91 15.49 8.93
N LEU A 496 10.87 14.65 9.08
CA LEU A 496 10.43 14.17 10.39
C LEU A 496 11.54 13.42 11.14
N LYS A 497 12.29 12.53 10.45
CA LYS A 497 13.44 11.82 11.06
C LYS A 497 14.52 12.81 11.54
N ARG A 498 14.82 13.85 10.76
CA ARG A 498 15.79 14.90 11.14
C ARG A 498 15.33 15.72 12.33
N GLU A 499 14.05 16.08 12.39
CA GLU A 499 13.49 16.78 13.55
C GLU A 499 13.62 15.93 14.81
N LEU A 500 13.29 14.64 14.74
CA LEU A 500 13.46 13.71 15.88
C LEU A 500 14.92 13.62 16.34
N ALA A 501 15.86 13.52 15.40
CA ALA A 501 17.29 13.53 15.71
C ALA A 501 17.70 14.85 16.39
N SER A 502 17.19 16.00 15.93
CA SER A 502 17.44 17.31 16.55
C SER A 502 16.89 17.41 17.98
N MET A 503 15.85 16.62 18.30
CA MET A 503 15.27 16.52 19.64
C MET A 503 16.02 15.55 20.56
N GLY A 504 17.13 14.96 20.11
CA GLY A 504 17.96 14.05 20.91
C GLY A 504 17.60 12.58 20.77
N VAL A 505 16.82 12.18 19.74
CA VAL A 505 16.62 10.77 19.42
C VAL A 505 17.88 10.24 18.74
N GLU A 506 18.57 9.32 19.40
CA GLU A 506 19.75 8.66 18.84
C GLU A 506 19.35 7.52 17.88
N GLY A 507 20.12 7.38 16.80
CA GLY A 507 19.99 6.27 15.87
C GLY A 507 20.35 4.93 16.52
N ILE A 508 19.98 3.82 15.88
CA ILE A 508 20.34 2.50 16.38
C ILE A 508 21.85 2.29 16.15
N PRO A 509 22.64 1.91 17.18
CA PRO A 509 24.08 1.70 17.03
C PRO A 509 24.41 0.73 15.89
N GLY A 510 25.34 1.09 14.99
CA GLY A 510 25.73 0.27 13.83
C GLY A 510 24.81 0.38 12.61
N ILE A 511 23.81 1.26 12.64
CA ILE A 511 23.01 1.65 11.47
C ILE A 511 23.19 3.17 11.32
N GLU A 512 23.87 3.63 10.27
CA GLU A 512 24.08 5.06 10.05
C GLU A 512 22.77 5.68 9.56
N THR A 513 21.99 6.24 10.49
CA THR A 513 20.76 6.95 10.12
C THR A 513 21.02 8.44 10.10
N VAL A 514 21.26 8.95 8.89
CA VAL A 514 21.30 10.37 8.47
C VAL A 514 22.27 11.22 9.30
N GLU A 515 23.38 11.62 8.68
CA GLU A 515 24.32 12.58 9.25
C GLU A 515 23.58 13.72 9.95
N ALA A 516 23.84 13.87 11.25
CA ALA A 516 23.46 15.05 11.99
C ALA A 516 24.25 16.23 11.41
N HIS A 517 23.74 16.85 10.35
CA HIS A 517 24.20 18.18 9.99
C HIS A 517 23.74 19.12 11.09
N THR A 518 24.66 19.37 12.03
CA THR A 518 24.62 20.50 12.93
C THR A 518 24.42 21.75 12.08
N ALA A 519 23.28 22.42 12.27
CA ALA A 519 23.07 23.76 11.76
C ALA A 519 23.95 24.71 12.59
N ASP A 520 25.22 24.80 12.21
CA ASP A 520 26.12 25.88 12.58
C ASP A 520 26.89 26.29 11.31
N ASP A 521 26.32 27.25 10.57
CA ASP A 521 26.99 28.44 10.03
C ASP A 521 26.00 29.40 9.33
#